data_AF-A0A843K1G7-F1
#
_entry.id   AF-A0A843K1G7-F1
#
_cell.length_a   1.000
_cell.length_b   1.000
_cell.length_c   1.000
_cell.angle_alpha   90.00
_cell.angle_beta   90.00
_cell.angle_gamma   90.00
#
_symmetry.space_group_name_H-M   'P 1'
#
loop_
_entity.id
_entity.type
_entity.pdbx_description
1 polymer ?
#
loop_
_entity_poly.entity_id
_entity_poly.type
_entity_poly.pdbx_seq_one_letter_code
_entity_poly.pdbx_strand_id
1 'polypeptide(L)'
;PYEECDDGNNIDGDGCSATCKLEGGSGGGGGGGSSTEDRIPGKPYIRIDPDRIERGVLTNTNIEEKIKITNLDRFNPTNFSIRSEGFDSDLIVSFWDELNKKWTNSFYLSLSAEETYELRIRFTSPKEPGNYTGTIFIDGKNASVILNFQKRPLLFDSNIIVSNRDYTVPQGEKLRTSVTLIPIGEKERMDVTLNYAIKDYENSVYLTRSETVLVENQINFKRNFDTGILPLGSYIVTLDLIYPNGVAPSSAHFQVVEGRQSTLFGRIVFFLVNSILIILVLIVITVVFRIIRRSQKKKELDEKEKSLKRFKELEEGGSLKESKLGGKESSKSKDKEKSSEPPKKDNLLEKNAKKDK
;
A
#
# COMPACT_ATOMS: atom_id res chain seq x y z
N PRO A 1 34.89 -55.40 25.76
CA PRO A 1 35.35 -56.01 24.49
C PRO A 1 34.38 -55.60 23.39
N TYR A 2 34.90 -55.19 22.23
CA TYR A 2 34.08 -54.95 21.04
C TYR A 2 34.09 -56.23 20.20
N GLU A 3 32.99 -56.51 19.50
CA GLU A 3 32.94 -57.54 18.48
C GLU A 3 33.49 -56.98 17.16
N GLU A 4 34.22 -57.79 16.39
CA GLU A 4 34.87 -57.34 15.15
C GLU A 4 33.92 -57.36 13.93
N CYS A 5 32.77 -58.03 14.07
CA CYS A 5 31.69 -58.05 13.11
C CYS A 5 30.35 -58.25 13.86
N ASP A 6 29.41 -57.32 13.68
CA ASP A 6 28.05 -57.35 14.21
C ASP A 6 27.11 -57.09 13.02
N ASP A 7 26.49 -58.15 12.54
CA ASP A 7 25.52 -58.19 11.42
C ASP A 7 24.08 -58.47 11.91
N GLY A 8 23.89 -58.63 13.23
CA GLY A 8 22.60 -58.89 13.85
C GLY A 8 22.05 -60.31 13.69
N ASN A 9 22.86 -61.30 13.28
CA ASN A 9 22.40 -62.68 13.09
C ASN A 9 23.38 -63.76 13.61
N ASN A 10 23.09 -65.05 13.35
CA ASN A 10 23.83 -66.21 13.87
C ASN A 10 23.92 -67.36 12.84
N ILE A 11 24.02 -67.05 11.55
CA ILE A 11 24.12 -68.03 10.46
C ILE A 11 25.58 -68.11 10.00
N ASP A 12 26.24 -69.25 10.23
CA ASP A 12 27.61 -69.48 9.74
C ASP A 12 27.69 -69.37 8.20
N GLY A 13 28.79 -68.82 7.67
CA GLY A 13 29.07 -68.75 6.23
C GLY A 13 28.62 -67.48 5.50
N ASP A 14 28.14 -66.44 6.19
CA ASP A 14 27.84 -65.13 5.59
C ASP A 14 29.02 -64.12 5.65
N GLY A 15 30.06 -64.45 6.43
CA GLY A 15 31.22 -63.62 6.73
C GLY A 15 31.55 -63.55 8.23
N CYS A 16 30.55 -63.77 9.10
CA CYS A 16 30.74 -63.90 10.54
C CYS A 16 30.32 -65.31 11.01
N SER A 17 31.21 -65.99 11.74
CA SER A 17 30.84 -67.24 12.39
C SER A 17 29.88 -66.98 13.55
N ALA A 18 29.00 -67.94 13.87
CA ALA A 18 28.08 -67.89 15.01
C ALA A 18 28.77 -67.87 16.41
N THR A 19 30.09 -67.63 16.44
CA THR A 19 30.89 -67.35 17.65
C THR A 19 31.41 -65.89 17.71
N CYS A 20 30.81 -64.99 16.93
CA CYS A 20 31.16 -63.56 16.79
C CYS A 20 32.63 -63.34 16.41
N LYS A 21 33.06 -64.03 15.34
CA LYS A 21 34.42 -63.93 14.78
C LYS A 21 34.38 -63.96 13.26
N LEU A 22 35.16 -63.06 12.65
CA LEU A 22 35.42 -63.03 11.21
C LEU A 22 35.90 -64.40 10.71
N GLU A 23 35.27 -64.89 9.65
CA GLU A 23 35.59 -66.21 9.10
C GLU A 23 36.94 -66.18 8.37
N GLY A 24 37.92 -66.92 8.91
CA GLY A 24 39.29 -66.97 8.40
C GLY A 24 39.37 -67.56 7.00
N GLY A 25 39.33 -66.70 5.99
CA GLY A 25 39.08 -67.07 4.59
C GLY A 25 40.01 -68.15 4.02
N SER A 26 39.38 -69.19 3.46
CA SER A 26 40.02 -70.18 2.59
C SER A 26 39.29 -70.20 1.24
N GLY A 27 40.00 -69.85 0.15
CA GLY A 27 39.38 -69.69 -1.17
C GLY A 27 39.06 -71.03 -1.83
N GLY A 28 37.83 -71.19 -2.35
CA GLY A 28 37.30 -72.52 -2.73
C GLY A 28 36.29 -72.61 -3.89
N GLY A 29 36.16 -71.60 -4.76
CA GLY A 29 35.58 -71.74 -6.10
C GLY A 29 34.05 -71.62 -6.27
N GLY A 30 33.67 -71.18 -7.48
CA GLY A 30 32.40 -71.54 -8.15
C GLY A 30 31.09 -70.98 -7.57
N GLY A 31 30.75 -69.72 -7.85
CA GLY A 31 29.47 -69.15 -7.41
C GLY A 31 29.24 -67.71 -7.80
N GLY A 32 29.52 -67.35 -9.06
CA GLY A 32 29.25 -65.99 -9.54
C GLY A 32 27.74 -65.72 -9.60
N GLY A 33 27.19 -65.18 -8.50
CA GLY A 33 25.80 -64.77 -8.34
C GLY A 33 25.42 -63.57 -9.21
N SER A 34 25.66 -63.68 -10.51
CA SER A 34 24.96 -62.86 -11.49
C SER A 34 23.48 -63.19 -11.36
N SER A 35 22.72 -62.24 -10.85
CA SER A 35 21.29 -62.17 -11.08
C SER A 35 21.05 -61.90 -12.57
N THR A 36 21.26 -62.93 -13.39
CA THR A 36 20.53 -63.05 -14.64
C THR A 36 19.08 -63.06 -14.24
N GLU A 37 18.38 -61.94 -14.45
CA GLU A 37 16.92 -61.93 -14.40
C GLU A 37 16.47 -63.06 -15.33
N ASP A 38 15.91 -64.12 -14.74
CA ASP A 38 15.74 -65.38 -15.46
C ASP A 38 14.88 -65.12 -16.70
N ARG A 39 15.42 -65.42 -17.89
CA ARG A 39 14.92 -64.87 -19.16
C ARG A 39 13.69 -65.66 -19.60
N ILE A 40 12.58 -65.43 -18.89
CA ILE A 40 11.27 -66.05 -19.13
C ILE A 40 10.93 -65.89 -20.61
N PRO A 41 10.91 -66.98 -21.40
CA PRO A 41 10.70 -66.88 -22.84
C PRO A 41 9.33 -66.27 -23.14
N GLY A 42 9.32 -65.21 -23.97
CA GLY A 42 8.10 -64.47 -24.31
C GLY A 42 7.74 -63.32 -23.36
N LYS A 43 8.58 -62.97 -22.38
CA LYS A 43 8.49 -61.68 -21.68
C LYS A 43 9.54 -60.68 -22.19
N PRO A 44 9.24 -59.37 -22.22
CA PRO A 44 10.19 -58.34 -22.57
C PRO A 44 11.32 -58.25 -21.52
N TYR A 45 12.55 -58.08 -21.98
CA TYR A 45 13.73 -57.92 -21.12
C TYR A 45 14.19 -56.47 -21.19
N ILE A 46 13.88 -55.69 -20.16
CA ILE A 46 14.10 -54.23 -20.13
C ILE A 46 14.71 -53.75 -18.81
N ARG A 47 15.39 -52.60 -18.86
CA ARG A 47 15.73 -51.78 -17.68
C ARG A 47 14.94 -50.48 -17.72
N ILE A 48 14.48 -50.06 -16.54
CA ILE A 48 13.83 -48.78 -16.27
C ILE A 48 14.78 -47.97 -15.37
N ASP A 49 15.01 -46.69 -15.67
CA ASP A 49 15.86 -45.78 -14.88
C ASP A 49 15.27 -44.35 -14.85
N PRO A 50 14.79 -43.83 -13.71
CA PRO A 50 14.61 -44.51 -12.42
C PRO A 50 13.36 -45.40 -12.40
N ASP A 51 13.38 -46.44 -11.56
CA ASP A 51 12.23 -47.30 -11.23
C ASP A 51 11.38 -46.75 -10.06
N ARG A 52 11.85 -45.73 -9.36
CA ARG A 52 11.11 -44.97 -8.34
C ARG A 52 11.21 -43.46 -8.59
N ILE A 53 10.05 -42.81 -8.78
CA ILE A 53 9.93 -41.34 -8.78
C ILE A 53 9.34 -40.90 -7.43
N GLU A 54 10.05 -40.02 -6.74
CA GLU A 54 9.57 -39.39 -5.51
C GLU A 54 9.83 -37.88 -5.53
N ARG A 55 8.78 -37.09 -5.28
CA ARG A 55 8.81 -35.61 -5.34
C ARG A 55 7.85 -34.98 -4.34
N GLY A 56 8.29 -33.86 -3.74
CA GLY A 56 7.37 -32.82 -3.26
C GLY A 56 6.97 -31.91 -4.43
N VAL A 57 5.68 -31.61 -4.56
CA VAL A 57 5.12 -30.84 -5.68
C VAL A 57 4.16 -29.78 -5.13
N LEU A 58 3.98 -28.66 -5.85
CA LEU A 58 2.99 -27.66 -5.48
C LEU A 58 1.65 -27.93 -6.16
N THR A 59 0.54 -27.75 -5.43
CA THR A 59 -0.81 -27.77 -6.02
C THR A 59 -0.92 -26.78 -7.18
N ASN A 60 -1.80 -27.12 -8.14
CA ASN A 60 -2.04 -26.36 -9.36
C ASN A 60 -0.79 -26.19 -10.27
N THR A 61 0.26 -27.01 -10.10
CA THR A 61 1.44 -27.00 -10.99
C THR A 61 1.65 -28.35 -11.68
N ASN A 62 1.95 -28.32 -12.98
CA ASN A 62 2.31 -29.52 -13.74
C ASN A 62 3.80 -29.80 -13.54
N ILE A 63 4.15 -31.06 -13.28
CA ILE A 63 5.54 -31.52 -13.21
C ILE A 63 5.80 -32.50 -14.37
N GLU A 64 6.94 -32.30 -15.06
CA GLU A 64 7.41 -33.19 -16.11
C GLU A 64 8.65 -33.94 -15.63
N GLU A 65 8.58 -35.27 -15.67
CA GLU A 65 9.65 -36.20 -15.28
C GLU A 65 10.10 -37.04 -16.46
N LYS A 66 11.22 -37.73 -16.29
CA LYS A 66 11.85 -38.56 -17.32
C LYS A 66 12.16 -39.95 -16.79
N ILE A 67 11.84 -40.96 -17.58
CA ILE A 67 12.25 -42.36 -17.36
C ILE A 67 12.96 -42.85 -18.62
N LYS A 68 14.16 -43.42 -18.45
CA LYS A 68 14.86 -44.14 -19.51
C LYS A 68 14.38 -45.58 -19.54
N ILE A 69 14.10 -46.07 -20.74
CA ILE A 69 13.71 -47.45 -21.01
C ILE A 69 14.77 -48.02 -21.94
N THR A 70 15.57 -48.97 -21.45
CA THR A 70 16.55 -49.71 -22.27
C THR A 70 15.98 -51.08 -22.62
N ASN A 71 15.90 -51.42 -23.91
CA ASN A 71 15.76 -52.81 -24.35
C ASN A 71 17.06 -53.56 -24.07
N LEU A 72 17.01 -54.67 -23.33
CA LEU A 72 18.18 -55.48 -22.99
C LEU A 72 18.32 -56.73 -23.88
N ASP A 73 17.40 -56.96 -24.83
CA ASP A 73 17.61 -57.95 -25.88
C ASP A 73 18.68 -57.47 -26.88
N ARG A 74 19.59 -58.37 -27.24
CA ARG A 74 20.76 -58.06 -28.10
C ARG A 74 20.53 -58.22 -29.59
N PHE A 75 19.39 -58.80 -29.98
CA PHE A 75 19.12 -59.17 -31.37
C PHE A 75 17.73 -58.79 -31.86
N ASN A 76 16.74 -58.70 -30.95
CA ASN A 76 15.34 -58.52 -31.30
C ASN A 76 14.85 -57.12 -30.91
N PRO A 77 14.14 -56.41 -31.81
CA PRO A 77 13.34 -55.27 -31.41
C PRO A 77 12.19 -55.76 -30.53
N THR A 78 11.84 -54.98 -29.50
CA THR A 78 10.76 -55.33 -28.57
C THR A 78 9.73 -54.20 -28.52
N ASN A 79 8.46 -54.57 -28.47
CA ASN A 79 7.33 -53.65 -28.36
C ASN A 79 6.83 -53.63 -26.92
N PHE A 80 6.53 -52.43 -26.38
CA PHE A 80 6.09 -52.23 -25.01
C PHE A 80 4.75 -51.49 -24.97
N SER A 81 3.87 -51.92 -24.06
CA SER A 81 2.71 -51.14 -23.64
C SER A 81 3.09 -50.26 -22.44
N ILE A 82 2.86 -48.94 -22.54
CA ILE A 82 3.08 -47.98 -21.46
C ILE A 82 1.75 -47.38 -21.03
N ARG A 83 1.42 -47.50 -19.74
CA ARG A 83 0.19 -47.00 -19.14
C ARG A 83 0.38 -46.67 -17.66
N SER A 84 -0.46 -45.79 -17.12
CA SER A 84 -0.54 -45.46 -15.70
C SER A 84 -1.64 -46.26 -15.01
N GLU A 85 -1.34 -46.82 -13.84
CA GLU A 85 -2.28 -47.60 -13.00
C GLU A 85 -2.22 -47.13 -11.54
N GLY A 86 -3.33 -47.26 -10.81
CA GLY A 86 -3.40 -47.04 -9.36
C GLY A 86 -3.39 -45.60 -8.86
N PHE A 87 -3.29 -44.59 -9.75
CA PHE A 87 -3.41 -43.17 -9.40
C PHE A 87 -4.87 -42.75 -9.12
N ASP A 88 -5.06 -41.80 -8.20
CA ASP A 88 -6.35 -41.15 -7.94
C ASP A 88 -6.90 -40.41 -9.17
N SER A 89 -8.23 -40.31 -9.28
CA SER A 89 -8.96 -39.71 -10.42
C SER A 89 -8.53 -38.29 -10.79
N ASP A 90 -8.02 -37.54 -9.82
CA ASP A 90 -7.75 -36.12 -9.93
C ASP A 90 -6.30 -35.83 -10.35
N LEU A 91 -5.41 -36.84 -10.33
CA LEU A 91 -4.03 -36.76 -10.79
C LEU A 91 -3.90 -37.33 -12.20
N ILE A 92 -3.92 -36.45 -13.21
CA ILE A 92 -3.84 -36.89 -14.62
C ILE A 92 -2.37 -37.14 -14.99
N VAL A 93 -2.05 -38.42 -15.24
CA VAL A 93 -0.77 -38.87 -15.81
C VAL A 93 -0.87 -38.91 -17.33
N SER A 94 0.17 -38.43 -18.02
CA SER A 94 0.25 -38.49 -19.48
C SER A 94 1.69 -38.63 -19.97
N PHE A 95 1.86 -39.17 -21.17
CA PHE A 95 3.13 -39.48 -21.81
C PHE A 95 3.30 -38.66 -23.09
N TRP A 96 4.51 -38.23 -23.42
CA TRP A 96 4.76 -37.48 -24.64
C TRP A 96 4.99 -38.40 -25.84
N ASP A 97 4.14 -38.26 -26.85
CA ASP A 97 4.23 -38.90 -28.15
C ASP A 97 5.06 -38.02 -29.09
N GLU A 98 6.32 -38.42 -29.36
CA GLU A 98 7.21 -37.70 -30.27
C GLU A 98 6.81 -37.78 -31.75
N LEU A 99 5.95 -38.71 -32.15
CA LEU A 99 5.51 -38.84 -33.54
C LEU A 99 4.34 -37.89 -33.83
N ASN A 100 3.34 -37.87 -32.94
CA ASN A 100 2.15 -37.01 -33.05
C ASN A 100 2.30 -35.66 -32.33
N LYS A 101 3.45 -35.39 -31.68
CA LYS A 101 3.76 -34.16 -30.92
C LYS A 101 2.66 -33.75 -29.93
N LYS A 102 2.16 -34.73 -29.16
CA LYS A 102 1.05 -34.54 -28.21
C LYS A 102 1.26 -35.34 -26.93
N TRP A 103 0.45 -35.05 -25.92
CA TRP A 103 0.35 -35.87 -24.70
C TRP A 103 -0.74 -36.94 -24.87
N THR A 104 -0.51 -38.16 -24.34
CA THR A 104 -1.44 -39.30 -24.38
C THR A 104 -1.52 -40.02 -23.04
N ASN A 105 -2.64 -40.69 -22.76
CA ASN A 105 -2.84 -41.44 -21.51
C ASN A 105 -2.25 -42.88 -21.58
N SER A 106 -1.90 -43.32 -22.78
CA SER A 106 -1.18 -44.57 -23.06
C SER A 106 -0.28 -44.38 -24.27
N PHE A 107 0.79 -45.16 -24.34
CA PHE A 107 1.80 -45.06 -25.40
C PHE A 107 2.31 -46.45 -25.76
N TYR A 108 2.53 -46.69 -27.05
CA TYR A 108 3.14 -47.92 -27.56
C TYR A 108 4.51 -47.55 -28.12
N LEU A 109 5.53 -48.25 -27.65
CA LEU A 109 6.93 -47.99 -27.99
C LEU A 109 7.54 -49.25 -28.60
N SER A 110 8.26 -49.12 -29.71
CA SER A 110 9.12 -50.17 -30.24
C SER A 110 10.56 -49.69 -30.09
N LEU A 111 11.43 -50.51 -29.50
CA LEU A 111 12.86 -50.25 -29.40
C LEU A 111 13.64 -51.36 -30.09
N SER A 112 14.68 -50.98 -30.82
CA SER A 112 15.70 -51.87 -31.39
C SER A 112 16.44 -52.63 -30.29
N ALA A 113 17.23 -53.63 -30.68
CA ALA A 113 18.17 -54.28 -29.76
C ALA A 113 19.11 -53.27 -29.10
N GLU A 114 19.34 -53.41 -27.78
CA GLU A 114 20.18 -52.55 -26.93
C GLU A 114 19.82 -51.03 -26.92
N GLU A 115 18.74 -50.62 -27.59
CA GLU A 115 18.32 -49.21 -27.71
C GLU A 115 17.74 -48.68 -26.38
N THR A 116 17.99 -47.39 -26.11
CA THR A 116 17.44 -46.68 -24.93
C THR A 116 16.66 -45.44 -25.34
N TYR A 117 15.42 -45.33 -24.87
CA TYR A 117 14.52 -44.21 -25.11
C TYR A 117 14.21 -43.45 -23.82
N GLU A 118 14.14 -42.13 -23.90
CA GLU A 118 13.82 -41.24 -22.78
C GLU A 118 12.35 -40.83 -22.84
N LEU A 119 11.51 -41.56 -22.10
CA LEU A 119 10.09 -41.27 -21.97
C LEU A 119 9.89 -40.02 -21.11
N ARG A 120 9.25 -38.99 -21.69
CA ARG A 120 8.77 -37.82 -20.94
C ARG A 120 7.35 -38.09 -20.43
N ILE A 121 7.16 -37.86 -19.13
CA ILE A 121 5.92 -38.08 -18.39
C ILE A 121 5.50 -36.74 -17.80
N ARG A 122 4.22 -36.38 -17.92
CA ARG A 122 3.63 -35.21 -17.28
C ARG A 122 2.58 -35.66 -16.27
N PHE A 123 2.77 -35.22 -15.04
CA PHE A 123 1.78 -35.28 -13.98
C PHE A 123 1.10 -33.91 -13.87
N THR A 124 -0.21 -33.87 -14.10
CA THR A 124 -1.03 -32.65 -13.96
C THR A 124 -1.65 -32.64 -12.57
N SER A 125 -1.43 -31.56 -11.82
CA SER A 125 -1.80 -31.48 -10.40
C SER A 125 -3.28 -31.78 -10.13
N PRO A 126 -3.59 -32.54 -9.06
CA PRO A 126 -4.92 -32.53 -8.46
C PRO A 126 -5.22 -31.15 -7.85
N LYS A 127 -6.48 -30.94 -7.46
CA LYS A 127 -6.95 -29.69 -6.82
C LYS A 127 -6.55 -29.60 -5.35
N GLU A 128 -6.58 -30.73 -4.65
CA GLU A 128 -6.31 -30.79 -3.21
C GLU A 128 -4.88 -31.27 -2.92
N PRO A 129 -4.31 -30.85 -1.77
CA PRO A 129 -3.01 -31.33 -1.33
C PRO A 129 -3.14 -32.74 -0.73
N GLY A 130 -2.06 -33.51 -0.79
CA GLY A 130 -2.03 -34.89 -0.30
C GLY A 130 -0.87 -35.68 -0.86
N ASN A 131 -0.76 -36.93 -0.43
CA ASN A 131 0.23 -37.87 -0.94
C ASN A 131 -0.45 -38.75 -1.99
N TYR A 132 -0.06 -38.59 -3.25
CA TYR A 132 -0.62 -39.30 -4.39
C TYR A 132 0.36 -40.36 -4.86
N THR A 133 -0.11 -41.60 -4.99
CA THR A 133 0.73 -42.74 -5.37
C THR A 133 0.18 -43.46 -6.59
N GLY A 134 1.04 -44.09 -7.38
CA GLY A 134 0.62 -44.94 -8.48
C GLY A 134 1.80 -45.62 -9.16
N THR A 135 1.53 -46.33 -10.24
CA THR A 135 2.51 -47.11 -10.99
C THR A 135 2.46 -46.76 -12.47
N ILE A 136 3.62 -46.52 -13.08
CA ILE A 136 3.76 -46.53 -14.53
C ILE A 136 4.15 -47.96 -14.91
N PHE A 137 3.24 -48.68 -15.55
CA PHE A 137 3.45 -50.03 -16.04
C PHE A 137 4.09 -49.96 -17.43
N ILE A 138 5.24 -50.59 -17.59
CA ILE A 138 5.99 -50.72 -18.84
C ILE A 138 6.18 -52.21 -19.08
N ASP A 139 5.22 -52.79 -19.79
CA ASP A 139 5.12 -54.20 -20.18
C ASP A 139 5.75 -55.23 -19.21
N GLY A 140 5.23 -55.31 -17.98
CA GLY A 140 5.65 -56.32 -17.00
C GLY A 140 6.78 -55.91 -16.06
N LYS A 141 7.36 -54.72 -16.23
CA LYS A 141 8.07 -54.01 -15.15
C LYS A 141 7.30 -52.73 -14.76
N ASN A 142 7.49 -52.33 -13.51
CA ASN A 142 6.77 -51.23 -12.87
C ASN A 142 7.75 -50.12 -12.49
N ALA A 143 7.37 -48.87 -12.72
CA ALA A 143 7.99 -47.71 -12.06
C ALA A 143 7.02 -47.15 -11.01
N SER A 144 7.43 -47.15 -9.74
CA SER A 144 6.64 -46.64 -8.61
C SER A 144 6.71 -45.12 -8.55
N VAL A 145 5.58 -44.45 -8.33
CA VAL A 145 5.48 -42.99 -8.27
C VAL A 145 4.86 -42.55 -6.96
N ILE A 146 5.49 -41.59 -6.28
CA ILE A 146 5.05 -40.96 -5.03
C ILE A 146 5.17 -39.43 -5.19
N LEU A 147 4.04 -38.73 -5.22
CA LEU A 147 3.96 -37.27 -5.36
C LEU A 147 3.26 -36.65 -4.15
N ASN A 148 3.99 -35.87 -3.37
CA ASN A 148 3.50 -35.20 -2.17
C ASN A 148 3.11 -33.76 -2.54
N PHE A 149 1.83 -33.53 -2.86
CA PHE A 149 1.29 -32.24 -3.28
C PHE A 149 0.99 -31.34 -2.08
N GLN A 150 1.50 -30.11 -2.08
CA GLN A 150 1.36 -29.13 -1.02
C GLN A 150 0.81 -27.80 -1.54
N LYS A 151 -0.12 -27.19 -0.82
CA LYS A 151 -0.61 -25.82 -1.10
C LYS A 151 0.47 -24.79 -0.77
N ARG A 152 0.51 -23.67 -1.51
CA ARG A 152 1.36 -22.53 -1.10
C ARG A 152 0.69 -21.85 0.10
N PRO A 153 1.38 -21.67 1.24
CA PRO A 153 0.78 -20.99 2.39
C PRO A 153 0.38 -19.57 1.99
N LEU A 154 -0.84 -19.17 2.32
CA LEU A 154 -1.28 -17.80 2.11
C LEU A 154 -0.57 -16.88 3.12
N LEU A 155 0.24 -15.99 2.60
CA LEU A 155 0.90 -14.90 3.33
C LEU A 155 0.19 -13.58 3.06
N PHE A 156 0.40 -12.60 3.92
CA PHE A 156 -0.07 -11.23 3.73
C PHE A 156 1.10 -10.25 3.80
N ASP A 157 1.08 -9.26 2.92
CA ASP A 157 1.75 -7.97 3.11
C ASP A 157 0.70 -6.91 3.49
N SER A 158 1.08 -5.94 4.32
CA SER A 158 0.19 -4.89 4.81
C SER A 158 0.89 -3.52 4.81
N ASN A 159 0.20 -2.51 4.29
CA ASN A 159 0.74 -1.17 4.12
C ASN A 159 -0.27 -0.13 4.62
N ILE A 160 0.11 0.62 5.67
CA ILE A 160 -0.62 1.80 6.14
C ILE A 160 0.15 3.07 5.80
N ILE A 161 -0.48 4.00 5.06
CA ILE A 161 0.09 5.31 4.72
C ILE A 161 -0.75 6.45 5.30
N VAL A 162 -0.08 7.42 5.93
CA VAL A 162 -0.73 8.66 6.37
C VAL A 162 -1.01 9.52 5.14
N SER A 163 -2.27 9.92 5.01
CA SER A 163 -2.83 10.64 3.86
C SER A 163 -3.13 12.12 4.17
N ASN A 164 -2.71 12.61 5.34
CA ASN A 164 -2.70 14.04 5.64
C ASN A 164 -1.53 14.72 4.91
N ARG A 165 -1.72 16.02 4.58
CA ARG A 165 -0.71 16.82 3.88
C ARG A 165 0.55 16.96 4.74
N ASP A 166 1.71 16.79 4.10
CA ASP A 166 3.04 16.93 4.71
C ASP A 166 3.24 16.02 5.95
N TYR A 167 2.44 14.94 6.07
CA TYR A 167 2.33 14.04 7.24
C TYR A 167 1.95 14.74 8.56
N THR A 168 1.32 15.92 8.48
CA THR A 168 0.90 16.71 9.65
C THR A 168 -0.60 16.58 9.94
N VAL A 169 -0.97 16.50 11.22
CA VAL A 169 -2.36 16.58 11.69
C VAL A 169 -2.50 17.80 12.60
N PRO A 170 -3.30 18.81 12.23
CA PRO A 170 -3.64 19.89 13.15
C PRO A 170 -4.35 19.33 14.39
N GLN A 171 -3.98 19.79 15.59
CA GLN A 171 -4.57 19.29 16.83
C GLN A 171 -6.11 19.41 16.81
N GLY A 172 -6.80 18.31 17.12
CA GLY A 172 -8.27 18.19 17.02
C GLY A 172 -8.79 17.71 15.65
N GLU A 173 -7.97 17.65 14.60
CA GLU A 173 -8.36 17.05 13.32
C GLU A 173 -8.19 15.53 13.28
N LYS A 174 -8.82 14.89 12.29
CA LYS A 174 -8.68 13.44 12.06
C LYS A 174 -7.36 13.13 11.35
N LEU A 175 -6.62 12.17 11.90
CA LEU A 175 -5.61 11.43 11.16
C LEU A 175 -6.34 10.61 10.08
N ARG A 176 -5.91 10.74 8.84
CA ARG A 176 -6.45 10.04 7.67
C ARG A 176 -5.39 9.08 7.19
N THR A 177 -5.68 7.78 7.14
CA THR A 177 -4.79 6.80 6.52
C THR A 177 -5.48 6.08 5.36
N SER A 178 -4.66 5.57 4.45
CA SER A 178 -5.06 4.58 3.47
C SER A 178 -4.35 3.28 3.80
N VAL A 179 -5.08 2.17 3.79
CA VAL A 179 -4.62 0.83 4.16
C VAL A 179 -4.73 -0.06 2.93
N THR A 180 -3.65 -0.74 2.57
CA THR A 180 -3.60 -1.72 1.49
C THR A 180 -3.21 -3.07 2.08
N LEU A 181 -3.99 -4.11 1.78
CA LEU A 181 -3.69 -5.49 2.17
C LEU A 181 -3.45 -6.31 0.89
N ILE A 182 -2.36 -7.06 0.84
CA ILE A 182 -1.94 -7.82 -0.34
C ILE A 182 -1.81 -9.30 0.05
N PRO A 183 -2.76 -10.17 -0.33
CA PRO A 183 -2.59 -11.62 -0.21
C PRO A 183 -1.53 -12.12 -1.20
N ILE A 184 -0.59 -12.93 -0.71
CA ILE A 184 0.52 -13.51 -1.47
C ILE A 184 0.55 -15.02 -1.22
N GLY A 185 0.13 -15.81 -2.21
CA GLY A 185 0.03 -17.27 -2.07
C GLY A 185 -0.96 -17.88 -3.05
N GLU A 186 -1.59 -18.97 -2.64
CA GLU A 186 -2.76 -19.55 -3.32
C GLU A 186 -4.00 -18.68 -3.10
N LYS A 187 -4.94 -18.66 -4.05
CA LYS A 187 -6.14 -17.80 -3.95
C LYS A 187 -7.20 -18.44 -3.05
N GLU A 188 -7.25 -17.97 -1.81
CA GLU A 188 -8.18 -18.42 -0.79
C GLU A 188 -8.89 -17.22 -0.13
N ARG A 189 -10.09 -17.45 0.42
CA ARG A 189 -10.82 -16.48 1.24
C ARG A 189 -10.40 -16.60 2.69
N MET A 190 -9.88 -15.52 3.27
CA MET A 190 -9.37 -15.53 4.64
C MET A 190 -9.84 -14.30 5.42
N ASP A 191 -10.44 -14.52 6.58
CA ASP A 191 -10.68 -13.47 7.57
C ASP A 191 -9.37 -13.11 8.28
N VAL A 192 -8.99 -11.83 8.22
CA VAL A 192 -7.80 -11.29 8.90
C VAL A 192 -8.20 -10.22 9.91
N THR A 193 -7.49 -10.15 11.04
CA THR A 193 -7.76 -9.15 12.09
C THR A 193 -6.75 -8.02 12.00
N LEU A 194 -7.24 -6.78 11.98
CA LEU A 194 -6.44 -5.57 11.82
C LEU A 194 -6.39 -4.81 13.14
N ASN A 195 -5.25 -4.88 13.83
CA ASN A 195 -5.02 -4.17 15.08
C ASN A 195 -4.26 -2.88 14.82
N TYR A 196 -4.92 -1.75 14.98
CA TYR A 196 -4.32 -0.42 14.87
C TYR A 196 -3.98 0.14 16.25
N ALA A 197 -2.86 0.84 16.35
CA ALA A 197 -2.55 1.68 17.50
C ALA A 197 -1.97 3.04 17.07
N ILE A 198 -2.14 4.06 17.90
CA ILE A 198 -1.39 5.32 17.82
C ILE A 198 -0.50 5.41 19.05
N LYS A 199 0.79 5.62 18.82
CA LYS A 199 1.83 5.71 19.84
C LYS A 199 2.76 6.89 19.63
N ASP A 200 3.43 7.33 20.69
CA ASP A 200 4.62 8.17 20.58
C ASP A 200 5.90 7.31 20.42
N TYR A 201 7.05 7.97 20.37
CA TYR A 201 8.38 7.33 20.29
C TYR A 201 8.89 6.81 21.66
N GLU A 202 8.17 7.08 22.75
CA GLU A 202 8.39 6.50 24.08
C GLU A 202 7.52 5.23 24.29
N ASN A 203 6.78 4.82 23.23
CA ASN A 203 5.85 3.68 23.17
C ASN A 203 4.61 3.82 24.09
N SER A 204 4.28 5.04 24.54
CA SER A 204 2.99 5.35 25.17
C SER A 204 1.86 5.16 24.15
N VAL A 205 0.78 4.49 24.53
CA VAL A 205 -0.34 4.18 23.63
C VAL A 205 -1.52 5.10 23.90
N TYR A 206 -1.95 5.86 22.89
CA TYR A 206 -3.00 6.87 23.01
C TYR A 206 -4.34 6.43 22.42
N LEU A 207 -4.32 5.52 21.45
CA LEU A 207 -5.50 4.96 20.81
C LEU A 207 -5.20 3.53 20.36
N THR A 208 -6.18 2.64 20.51
CA THR A 208 -6.18 1.29 19.92
C THR A 208 -7.51 1.03 19.23
N ARG A 209 -7.50 0.26 18.13
CA ARG A 209 -8.71 -0.18 17.41
C ARG A 209 -8.46 -1.56 16.81
N SER A 210 -9.43 -2.46 16.91
CA SER A 210 -9.42 -3.76 16.23
C SER A 210 -10.65 -3.89 15.33
N GLU A 211 -10.49 -4.56 14.20
CA GLU A 211 -11.57 -4.92 13.26
C GLU A 211 -11.16 -6.12 12.41
N THR A 212 -12.13 -6.95 12.00
CA THR A 212 -11.89 -8.12 11.14
C THR A 212 -12.35 -7.83 9.72
N VAL A 213 -11.60 -8.30 8.72
CA VAL A 213 -11.88 -8.09 7.29
C VAL A 213 -11.67 -9.39 6.52
N LEU A 214 -12.66 -9.78 5.72
CA LEU A 214 -12.56 -10.89 4.78
C LEU A 214 -11.78 -10.44 3.54
N VAL A 215 -10.70 -11.15 3.20
CA VAL A 215 -9.83 -10.86 2.04
C VAL A 215 -9.75 -12.08 1.11
N GLU A 216 -9.74 -11.82 -0.21
CA GLU A 216 -9.62 -12.83 -1.27
C GLU A 216 -8.63 -12.38 -2.36
N ASN A 217 -8.63 -11.09 -2.66
CA ASN A 217 -7.72 -10.41 -3.57
C ASN A 217 -7.20 -9.14 -2.86
N GLN A 218 -6.25 -8.42 -3.46
CA GLN A 218 -5.76 -7.16 -2.90
C GLN A 218 -6.91 -6.17 -2.64
N ILE A 219 -6.96 -5.60 -1.43
CA ILE A 219 -7.91 -4.55 -1.06
C ILE A 219 -7.21 -3.26 -0.65
N ASN A 220 -7.85 -2.12 -0.92
CA ASN A 220 -7.41 -0.80 -0.47
C ASN A 220 -8.62 -0.04 0.09
N PHE A 221 -8.50 0.49 1.30
CA PHE A 221 -9.56 1.26 1.96
C PHE A 221 -8.99 2.36 2.84
N LYS A 222 -9.82 3.35 3.17
CA LYS A 222 -9.44 4.46 4.06
C LYS A 222 -9.83 4.15 5.50
N ARG A 223 -8.91 4.41 6.43
CA ARG A 223 -9.17 4.32 7.87
C ARG A 223 -8.77 5.65 8.51
N ASN A 224 -9.72 6.28 9.19
CA ASN A 224 -9.51 7.58 9.82
C ASN A 224 -9.59 7.41 11.34
N PHE A 225 -8.74 8.12 12.06
CA PHE A 225 -8.65 8.10 13.51
C PHE A 225 -8.86 9.51 14.04
N ASP A 226 -9.70 9.64 15.07
CA ASP A 226 -9.92 10.90 15.78
C ASP A 226 -8.75 11.11 16.75
N THR A 227 -7.91 12.11 16.49
CA THR A 227 -6.74 12.40 17.36
C THR A 227 -7.11 13.08 18.67
N GLY A 228 -8.33 13.62 18.77
CA GLY A 228 -8.84 14.27 19.98
C GLY A 228 -7.91 15.37 20.48
N ILE A 229 -7.31 15.16 21.65
CA ILE A 229 -6.45 16.13 22.34
C ILE A 229 -4.99 15.63 22.43
N LEU A 230 -4.51 14.85 21.45
CA LEU A 230 -3.09 14.47 21.38
C LEU A 230 -2.18 15.70 21.56
N PRO A 231 -1.18 15.67 22.46
CA PRO A 231 -0.17 16.73 22.58
C PRO A 231 0.54 17.02 21.25
N LEU A 232 1.08 18.23 21.11
CA LEU A 232 1.94 18.56 19.97
C LEU A 232 3.22 17.72 20.03
N GLY A 233 3.55 17.03 18.95
CA GLY A 233 4.64 16.04 18.96
C GLY A 233 4.61 15.09 17.77
N SER A 234 5.57 14.17 17.72
CA SER A 234 5.70 13.16 16.66
C SER A 234 5.17 11.81 17.14
N TYR A 235 4.41 11.14 16.28
CA TYR A 235 3.70 9.91 16.58
C TYR A 235 3.85 8.90 15.44
N ILE A 236 3.54 7.64 15.75
CA ILE A 236 3.44 6.54 14.80
C ILE A 236 2.02 5.97 14.89
N VAL A 237 1.39 5.77 13.73
CA VAL A 237 0.23 4.86 13.62
C VAL A 237 0.73 3.50 13.15
N THR A 238 0.43 2.45 13.91
CA THR A 238 0.75 1.05 13.56
C THR A 238 -0.49 0.32 13.05
N LEU A 239 -0.25 -0.74 12.28
CA LEU A 239 -1.22 -1.73 11.83
C LEU A 239 -0.56 -3.11 11.93
N ASP A 240 -1.04 -3.95 12.84
CA ASP A 240 -0.68 -5.36 12.91
C ASP A 240 -1.82 -6.17 12.27
N LEU A 241 -1.62 -6.65 11.04
CA LEU A 241 -2.54 -7.61 10.41
C LEU A 241 -2.21 -9.01 10.91
N ILE A 242 -3.13 -9.62 11.64
CA ILE A 242 -3.00 -10.97 12.23
C ILE A 242 -3.84 -11.95 11.41
N TYR A 243 -3.23 -13.08 11.06
CA TYR A 243 -3.82 -14.16 10.25
C TYR A 243 -3.28 -15.53 10.73
N PRO A 244 -3.90 -16.67 10.37
CA PRO A 244 -3.52 -17.97 10.91
C PRO A 244 -2.05 -18.36 10.71
N ASN A 245 -1.42 -17.87 9.63
CA ASN A 245 -0.04 -18.17 9.27
C ASN A 245 0.98 -17.14 9.80
N GLY A 246 0.56 -16.08 10.50
CA GLY A 246 1.48 -15.10 11.09
C GLY A 246 0.92 -13.70 11.33
N VAL A 247 1.82 -12.71 11.32
CA VAL A 247 1.49 -11.29 11.47
C VAL A 247 2.23 -10.49 10.39
N ALA A 248 1.55 -9.54 9.75
CA ALA A 248 2.11 -8.62 8.77
C ALA A 248 2.03 -7.18 9.32
N PRO A 249 3.04 -6.75 10.11
CA PRO A 249 3.06 -5.45 10.75
C PRO A 249 3.43 -4.33 9.77
N SER A 250 2.85 -3.16 9.97
CA SER A 250 3.05 -1.97 9.15
C SER A 250 2.94 -0.72 10.02
N SER A 251 3.60 0.38 9.63
CA SER A 251 3.50 1.63 10.38
C SER A 251 3.82 2.86 9.54
N ALA A 252 3.27 4.01 9.95
CA ALA A 252 3.57 5.31 9.36
C ALA A 252 3.69 6.41 10.42
N HIS A 253 4.67 7.28 10.23
CA HIS A 253 4.87 8.48 11.04
C HIS A 253 3.83 9.56 10.71
N PHE A 254 3.45 10.35 11.72
CA PHE A 254 2.81 11.65 11.55
C PHE A 254 3.22 12.61 12.68
N GLN A 255 3.02 13.91 12.48
CA GLN A 255 3.23 14.93 13.51
C GLN A 255 1.92 15.63 13.86
N VAL A 256 1.60 15.75 15.14
CA VAL A 256 0.52 16.63 15.61
C VAL A 256 1.08 18.04 15.76
N VAL A 257 0.50 18.97 15.01
CA VAL A 257 0.93 20.38 14.91
C VAL A 257 -0.13 21.31 15.46
N GLU A 258 0.27 22.52 15.86
CA GLU A 258 -0.66 23.52 16.37
C GLU A 258 -1.77 23.80 15.34
N GLY A 259 -3.03 23.77 15.80
CA GLY A 259 -4.18 24.03 14.96
C GLY A 259 -4.12 25.43 14.37
N ARG A 260 -4.16 25.55 13.04
CA ARG A 260 -4.32 26.84 12.35
C ARG A 260 -5.73 27.40 12.59
N GLN A 261 -5.96 27.95 13.79
CA GLN A 261 -7.11 28.82 14.02
C GLN A 261 -7.09 29.92 12.96
N SER A 262 -8.23 30.10 12.29
CA SER A 262 -8.29 30.86 11.05
C SER A 262 -8.01 32.34 11.30
N THR A 263 -6.79 32.78 10.99
CA THR A 263 -6.38 34.19 11.02
C THR A 263 -7.21 35.05 10.06
N LEU A 264 -7.88 34.44 9.07
CA LEU A 264 -8.89 35.09 8.25
C LEU A 264 -10.15 35.40 9.05
N PHE A 265 -10.65 34.48 9.88
CA PHE A 265 -11.81 34.71 10.74
C PHE A 265 -11.52 35.80 11.78
N GLY A 266 -10.34 35.75 12.41
CA GLY A 266 -9.85 36.82 13.30
C GLY A 266 -9.76 38.18 12.60
N ARG A 267 -9.24 38.24 11.37
CA ARG A 267 -9.21 39.47 10.55
C ARG A 267 -10.61 39.96 10.18
N ILE A 268 -11.52 39.09 9.78
CA ILE A 268 -12.91 39.46 9.44
C ILE A 268 -13.61 40.05 10.66
N VAL A 269 -13.53 39.40 11.83
CA VAL A 269 -14.09 39.92 13.08
C VAL A 269 -13.44 41.25 13.47
N PHE A 270 -12.12 41.40 13.35
CA PHE A 270 -11.42 42.65 13.59
C PHE A 270 -11.91 43.79 12.67
N PHE A 271 -12.06 43.55 11.37
CA PHE A 271 -12.59 44.56 10.44
C PHE A 271 -14.06 44.89 10.70
N LEU A 272 -14.89 43.93 11.13
CA LEU A 272 -16.28 44.18 11.52
C LEU A 272 -16.39 45.01 12.80
N VAL A 273 -15.59 44.72 13.83
CA VAL A 273 -15.58 45.51 15.07
C VAL A 273 -15.11 46.95 14.80
N ASN A 274 -14.07 47.13 13.98
CA ASN A 274 -13.58 48.46 13.63
C ASN A 274 -14.57 49.24 12.74
N SER A 275 -15.27 48.59 11.80
CA SER A 275 -16.27 49.29 10.97
C SER A 275 -17.48 49.74 11.79
N ILE A 276 -17.95 48.91 12.74
CA ILE A 276 -18.99 49.29 13.71
C ILE A 276 -18.53 50.48 14.55
N LEU A 277 -17.28 50.48 15.04
CA LEU A 277 -16.72 51.58 15.82
C LEU A 277 -16.70 52.91 15.01
N ILE A 278 -16.26 52.85 13.76
CA ILE A 278 -16.24 54.01 12.84
C ILE A 278 -17.66 54.54 12.59
N ILE A 279 -18.62 53.66 12.35
CA ILE A 279 -20.04 54.03 12.17
C ILE A 279 -20.57 54.73 13.44
N LEU A 280 -20.27 54.21 14.62
CA LEU A 280 -20.70 54.80 15.89
C LEU A 280 -20.08 56.19 16.11
N VAL A 281 -18.80 56.38 15.79
CA VAL A 281 -18.14 57.70 15.80
C VAL A 281 -18.79 58.67 14.81
N LEU A 282 -19.14 58.23 13.59
CA LEU A 282 -19.84 59.06 12.60
C LEU A 282 -21.27 59.43 13.06
N ILE A 283 -21.97 58.55 13.77
CA ILE A 283 -23.26 58.84 14.39
C ILE A 283 -23.09 59.91 15.49
N VAL A 284 -22.09 59.79 16.37
CA VAL A 284 -21.80 60.81 17.39
C VAL A 284 -21.47 62.16 16.75
N ILE A 285 -20.61 62.19 15.72
CA ILE A 285 -20.25 63.41 14.99
C ILE A 285 -21.49 64.07 14.36
N THR A 286 -22.36 63.29 13.71
CA THR A 286 -23.57 63.84 13.05
C THR A 286 -24.65 64.28 14.06
N VAL A 287 -24.72 63.66 15.25
CA VAL A 287 -25.56 64.13 16.37
C VAL A 287 -25.01 65.44 16.94
N VAL A 288 -23.71 65.52 17.24
CA VAL A 288 -23.05 66.75 17.74
C VAL A 288 -23.21 67.89 16.73
N PHE A 289 -23.00 67.62 15.44
CA PHE A 289 -23.22 68.61 14.37
C PHE A 289 -24.68 69.07 14.27
N ARG A 290 -25.66 68.18 14.49
CA ARG A 290 -27.09 68.55 14.61
C ARG A 290 -27.35 69.44 15.82
N ILE A 291 -26.71 69.18 16.96
CA ILE A 291 -26.86 69.99 18.18
C ILE A 291 -26.25 71.39 17.96
N ILE A 292 -25.06 71.48 17.37
CA ILE A 292 -24.40 72.76 17.03
C ILE A 292 -25.24 73.56 16.02
N ARG A 293 -25.75 72.93 14.95
CA ARG A 293 -26.66 73.61 14.01
C ARG A 293 -27.96 74.08 14.66
N ARG A 294 -28.50 73.33 15.64
CA ARG A 294 -29.67 73.76 16.42
C ARG A 294 -29.36 74.95 17.32
N SER A 295 -28.21 74.99 17.98
CA SER A 295 -27.82 76.12 18.84
C SER A 295 -27.53 77.39 18.03
N GLN A 296 -26.91 77.26 16.85
CA GLN A 296 -26.73 78.38 15.91
C GLN A 296 -28.07 78.94 15.44
N LYS A 297 -28.98 78.09 14.92
CA LYS A 297 -30.32 78.54 14.50
C LYS A 297 -31.15 79.15 15.64
N LYS A 298 -30.96 78.71 16.89
CA LYS A 298 -31.62 79.36 18.03
C LYS A 298 -31.06 80.77 18.25
N LYS A 299 -29.74 80.98 18.20
CA LYS A 299 -29.13 82.31 18.29
C LYS A 299 -29.64 83.25 17.20
N GLU A 300 -29.75 82.77 15.95
CA GLU A 300 -30.34 83.56 14.84
C GLU A 300 -31.81 83.95 15.09
N LEU A 301 -32.61 83.10 15.76
CA LEU A 301 -33.98 83.45 16.17
C LEU A 301 -33.98 84.45 17.32
N ASP A 302 -33.22 84.19 18.39
CA ASP A 302 -33.13 85.06 19.58
C ASP A 302 -32.62 86.47 19.19
N GLU A 303 -31.74 86.57 18.18
CA GLU A 303 -31.24 87.83 17.62
C GLU A 303 -32.26 88.52 16.70
N LYS A 304 -33.00 87.78 15.87
CA LYS A 304 -34.11 88.32 15.08
C LYS A 304 -35.29 88.78 15.95
N GLU A 305 -35.56 88.11 17.06
CA GLU A 305 -36.59 88.54 18.01
C GLU A 305 -36.17 89.85 18.70
N LYS A 306 -34.88 89.99 19.06
CA LYS A 306 -34.32 91.25 19.58
C LYS A 306 -34.33 92.38 18.56
N SER A 307 -34.02 92.12 17.29
CA SER A 307 -34.08 93.17 16.26
C SER A 307 -35.53 93.56 15.93
N LEU A 308 -36.47 92.61 15.93
CA LEU A 308 -37.90 92.88 15.74
C LEU A 308 -38.51 93.66 16.93
N LYS A 309 -38.09 93.36 18.17
CA LYS A 309 -38.46 94.16 19.36
C LYS A 309 -37.93 95.58 19.26
N ARG A 310 -36.64 95.77 18.94
CA ARG A 310 -36.05 97.09 18.69
C ARG A 310 -36.73 97.85 17.55
N PHE A 311 -37.19 97.16 16.50
CA PHE A 311 -37.90 97.81 15.40
C PHE A 311 -39.24 98.38 15.86
N LYS A 312 -40.00 97.64 16.69
CA LYS A 312 -41.25 98.15 17.29
C LYS A 312 -41.00 99.29 18.29
N GLU A 313 -39.97 99.16 19.12
CA GLU A 313 -39.53 100.23 20.05
C GLU A 313 -39.13 101.52 19.29
N LEU A 314 -38.70 101.42 18.03
CA LEU A 314 -38.40 102.56 17.15
C LEU A 314 -39.63 103.11 16.40
N GLU A 315 -40.64 102.30 16.09
CA GLU A 315 -41.91 102.77 15.51
C GLU A 315 -42.77 103.53 16.54
N GLU A 316 -42.66 103.19 17.83
CA GLU A 316 -43.36 103.88 18.93
C GLU A 316 -42.59 105.11 19.47
N GLY A 317 -41.36 105.38 18.99
CA GLY A 317 -40.36 106.20 19.71
C GLY A 317 -39.66 107.33 18.95
N GLY A 318 -40.40 108.31 18.41
CA GLY A 318 -39.87 109.57 17.85
C GLY A 318 -39.51 109.51 16.35
N SER A 319 -39.77 110.50 15.50
CA SER A 319 -39.98 111.96 15.62
C SER A 319 -38.73 112.81 15.90
N LEU A 320 -38.42 113.67 14.90
CA LEU A 320 -37.54 114.87 14.91
C LEU A 320 -35.98 114.73 14.93
N LYS A 321 -35.41 115.15 13.78
CA LYS A 321 -34.24 116.05 13.58
C LYS A 321 -32.76 115.58 13.62
N GLU A 322 -32.20 115.55 12.39
CA GLU A 322 -31.08 116.38 11.88
C GLU A 322 -29.64 116.38 12.48
N SER A 323 -28.67 116.38 11.53
CA SER A 323 -27.42 117.20 11.48
C SER A 323 -26.00 116.60 11.74
N LYS A 324 -25.34 116.23 10.63
CA LYS A 324 -24.00 116.69 10.12
C LYS A 324 -22.69 116.67 10.96
N LEU A 325 -21.75 115.85 10.44
CA LEU A 325 -20.33 116.12 10.07
C LEU A 325 -19.16 116.24 11.09
N GLY A 326 -17.98 115.76 10.62
CA GLY A 326 -16.63 115.77 11.23
C GLY A 326 -16.12 114.33 11.40
N GLY A 327 -14.98 113.83 10.88
CA GLY A 327 -13.65 114.38 10.58
C GLY A 327 -12.61 113.53 11.38
N LYS A 328 -11.41 113.15 10.92
CA LYS A 328 -10.63 113.44 9.70
C LYS A 328 -9.39 112.48 9.63
N GLU A 329 -8.94 112.06 8.42
CA GLU A 329 -7.60 111.46 8.12
C GLU A 329 -7.16 110.17 8.88
N SER A 330 -6.07 109.42 8.60
CA SER A 330 -5.31 108.95 7.40
C SER A 330 -4.33 107.81 7.90
N SER A 331 -3.63 106.92 7.17
CA SER A 331 -3.16 106.85 5.77
C SER A 331 -2.87 105.41 5.26
N LYS A 332 -2.87 105.25 3.92
CA LYS A 332 -1.93 104.53 3.00
C LYS A 332 -0.79 103.61 3.54
N SER A 333 -0.29 102.58 2.81
CA SER A 333 -0.69 101.92 1.53
C SER A 333 0.27 100.80 1.04
N LYS A 334 -0.25 99.82 0.24
CA LYS A 334 0.38 99.20 -0.97
C LYS A 334 1.67 98.34 -0.80
N ASP A 335 2.12 97.44 -1.72
CA ASP A 335 1.66 96.94 -3.05
C ASP A 335 2.37 95.60 -3.43
N LYS A 336 1.95 94.96 -4.55
CA LYS A 336 2.63 93.92 -5.40
C LYS A 336 2.80 92.48 -4.87
N GLU A 337 2.66 91.35 -5.61
CA GLU A 337 2.57 90.97 -7.06
C GLU A 337 3.81 90.23 -7.62
N LYS A 338 3.60 88.95 -8.04
CA LYS A 338 4.25 88.12 -9.11
C LYS A 338 3.93 86.63 -8.80
N SER A 339 3.53 85.67 -9.66
CA SER A 339 3.56 85.39 -11.13
C SER A 339 4.79 84.61 -11.67
N SER A 340 4.60 83.33 -12.06
CA SER A 340 5.18 82.72 -13.31
C SER A 340 4.87 81.20 -13.46
N GLU A 341 4.46 80.80 -14.67
CA GLU A 341 4.40 79.44 -15.25
C GLU A 341 5.67 79.18 -16.13
N PRO A 342 5.84 78.13 -16.98
CA PRO A 342 5.17 76.81 -17.17
C PRO A 342 6.23 75.65 -17.04
N PRO A 343 6.64 74.77 -18.00
CA PRO A 343 5.95 74.02 -19.10
C PRO A 343 6.27 72.49 -19.27
N LYS A 344 5.29 71.75 -19.82
CA LYS A 344 5.32 70.69 -20.87
C LYS A 344 6.37 69.52 -20.92
N LYS A 345 5.80 68.29 -21.01
CA LYS A 345 6.05 67.16 -21.96
C LYS A 345 7.48 66.65 -22.29
N ASP A 346 7.65 65.31 -22.34
CA ASP A 346 7.59 64.55 -23.61
C ASP A 346 7.50 63.01 -23.47
N ASN A 347 7.33 62.29 -24.58
CA ASN A 347 7.27 60.82 -24.69
C ASN A 347 8.65 60.19 -24.88
N LEU A 348 8.82 58.91 -24.51
CA LEU A 348 9.28 57.88 -25.45
C LEU A 348 8.94 56.45 -24.97
N LEU A 349 8.78 55.51 -25.90
CA LEU A 349 8.98 54.09 -25.63
C LEU A 349 10.43 53.73 -25.97
N GLU A 350 11.04 52.81 -25.21
CA GLU A 350 11.72 51.70 -25.89
C GLU A 350 11.76 50.43 -25.03
N LYS A 351 11.95 49.30 -25.72
CA LYS A 351 12.23 47.99 -25.11
C LYS A 351 13.72 47.91 -24.80
N ASN A 352 14.11 47.07 -23.84
CA ASN A 352 15.16 46.11 -24.12
C ASN A 352 15.10 44.91 -23.18
N ALA A 353 15.49 43.74 -23.68
CA ALA A 353 15.48 42.50 -22.93
C ALA A 353 16.89 41.90 -22.85
N LYS A 354 17.29 41.54 -21.64
CA LYS A 354 18.34 40.55 -21.33
C LYS A 354 17.98 39.93 -19.97
N LYS A 355 18.34 38.70 -19.60
CA LYS A 355 18.82 37.45 -20.21
C LYS A 355 19.56 36.75 -19.05
N ASP A 356 19.54 35.43 -18.98
CA ASP A 356 20.48 34.57 -18.23
C ASP A 356 20.62 34.88 -16.71
N LYS A 357 20.17 34.02 -15.79
CA LYS A 357 20.28 32.55 -15.76
C LYS A 357 19.06 31.87 -15.14
#